data_AF-A0A177AF38-F1
#
_entry.id   AF-A0A177AF38-F1
#
_cell.length_a   1.000
_cell.length_b   1.000
_cell.length_c   1.000
_cell.angle_alpha   90.00
_cell.angle_beta   90.00
_cell.angle_gamma   90.00
#
_symmetry.space_group_name_H-M   'P 1'
#
loop_
_entity.id
_entity.type
_entity.pdbx_description
1 polymer ?
#
loop_
_entity_poly.entity_id
_entity_poly.type
_entity_poly.pdbx_seq_one_letter_code
_entity_poly.pdbx_strand_id
1 'polypeptide(L)'
;MDSLSVTASIIAILQVTATLVSYANDVKDAPKDRARFAMEALSLSSLLLNLRYQIEDETCEKSNEAWTRQVTLLGLPDGPLDHYRHALEKLQVKIVSGKGLVKIGDALWWRFTKEEVAGILLRIERLKSLIQIALQMDHFKLSQAIKTSLDEIYDNGKGIKIDLAVVRSQIPAIQGSVGAIQDSVGALQESVDAVQQERDRKKNQVFVKWISSANYVSQQSDFISRREPGTGQWFLDSPEFNKWTDEPSQTLFCPGIPGSGKTMVSAITVDHLRKVADRALGHPPGAKAANMRHSDLHGVAQIF
;
A
#
# COMPACT_ATOMS: atom_id res chain seq x y z
N MET A 1 0.86 24.36 44.79
CA MET A 1 -0.54 23.91 44.60
C MET A 1 -0.58 22.99 43.42
N ASP A 2 -1.40 21.96 43.47
CA ASP A 2 -1.69 21.03 42.38
C ASP A 2 -3.01 21.40 41.68
N SER A 3 -3.28 20.79 40.53
CA SER A 3 -4.51 20.98 39.73
C SER A 3 -5.79 20.74 40.53
N LEU A 4 -5.73 19.87 41.54
CA LEU A 4 -6.83 19.59 42.48
C LEU A 4 -7.16 20.80 43.35
N SER A 5 -6.17 21.54 43.84
CA SER A 5 -6.37 22.75 44.65
C SER A 5 -7.04 23.89 43.85
N VAL A 6 -6.70 24.03 42.57
CA VAL A 6 -7.35 25.01 41.67
C VAL A 6 -8.81 24.61 41.44
N THR A 7 -9.05 23.32 41.18
CA THR A 7 -10.40 22.75 40.98
C THR A 7 -11.30 22.97 42.20
N ALA A 8 -10.79 22.73 43.41
CA ALA A 8 -11.51 22.98 44.65
C ALA A 8 -11.86 24.47 44.83
N SER A 9 -10.93 25.37 44.48
CA SER A 9 -11.15 26.82 44.54
C SER A 9 -12.22 27.26 43.55
N ILE A 10 -12.22 26.71 42.33
CA ILE A 10 -13.26 26.95 41.32
C ILE A 10 -14.63 26.51 41.85
N ILE A 11 -14.74 25.32 42.43
CA ILE A 11 -16.00 24.80 42.99
C ILE A 11 -16.53 25.72 44.10
N ALA A 12 -15.67 26.14 45.03
CA ALA A 12 -16.04 27.05 46.11
C ALA A 12 -16.57 28.39 45.58
N ILE A 13 -15.89 28.97 44.58
CA ILE A 13 -16.31 30.22 43.94
C ILE A 13 -17.67 30.05 43.25
N LEU A 14 -17.89 28.96 42.51
CA LEU A 14 -19.16 28.68 41.84
C LEU A 14 -20.32 28.58 42.84
N GLN A 15 -20.13 27.92 43.98
CA GLN A 15 -21.15 27.78 45.02
C GLN A 15 -21.53 29.12 45.66
N VAL A 16 -20.54 29.94 46.03
CA VAL A 16 -20.79 31.26 46.62
C VAL A 16 -21.44 32.20 45.59
N THR A 17 -21.00 32.14 44.34
CA THR A 17 -21.57 32.93 43.23
C THR A 17 -23.04 32.57 42.99
N ALA A 18 -23.38 31.28 42.91
CA ALA A 18 -24.77 30.82 42.73
C ALA A 18 -25.68 31.31 43.87
N THR A 19 -25.17 31.26 45.10
CA THR A 19 -25.90 31.75 46.28
C THR A 19 -26.20 33.26 46.15
N LEU A 20 -25.18 34.06 45.81
CA LEU A 20 -25.33 35.51 45.63
C LEU A 20 -26.25 35.90 44.47
N VAL A 21 -26.22 35.16 43.36
CA VAL A 21 -27.14 35.37 42.22
C VAL A 21 -28.58 35.07 42.62
N SER A 22 -28.84 34.01 43.39
CA SER A 22 -30.18 33.72 43.93
C SER A 22 -30.70 34.88 44.78
N TYR A 23 -29.89 35.36 45.73
CA TYR A 23 -30.26 36.52 46.56
C TYR A 23 -30.49 37.79 45.72
N ALA A 24 -29.68 38.04 44.70
CA ALA A 24 -29.84 39.21 43.83
C ALA A 24 -31.15 39.18 43.03
N ASN A 25 -31.64 37.99 42.68
CA ASN A 25 -32.92 37.79 41.99
C ASN A 25 -34.14 38.00 42.92
N ASP A 26 -33.99 37.80 44.23
CA ASP A 26 -35.10 37.88 45.21
C ASP A 26 -35.46 39.32 45.66
N VAL A 27 -34.55 40.29 45.50
CA VAL A 27 -34.78 41.70 45.93
C VAL A 27 -35.64 42.43 44.86
N LYS A 28 -36.43 43.48 45.16
CA LYS A 28 -37.31 44.13 44.15
C LYS A 28 -36.89 45.52 43.66
N ASP A 29 -36.17 46.32 44.44
CA ASP A 29 -35.69 47.65 43.99
C ASP A 29 -34.25 47.69 43.43
N ALA A 30 -34.06 48.36 42.29
CA ALA A 30 -32.82 48.49 41.47
C ALA A 30 -32.52 47.35 40.46
N PRO A 31 -33.35 47.19 39.40
CA PRO A 31 -33.25 46.07 38.46
C PRO A 31 -32.00 46.09 37.56
N LYS A 32 -31.47 47.26 37.19
CA LYS A 32 -30.36 47.37 36.21
C LYS A 32 -29.03 46.85 36.75
N ASP A 33 -28.64 47.28 37.94
CA ASP A 33 -27.35 46.91 38.52
C ASP A 33 -27.33 45.45 39.01
N ARG A 34 -28.50 44.92 39.40
CA ARG A 34 -28.66 43.50 39.76
C ARG A 34 -28.63 42.58 38.56
N ALA A 35 -29.28 42.97 37.46
CA ALA A 35 -29.13 42.28 36.18
C ALA A 35 -27.67 42.29 35.73
N ARG A 36 -26.96 43.43 35.88
CA ARG A 36 -25.53 43.52 35.54
C ARG A 36 -24.65 42.60 36.38
N PHE A 37 -24.83 42.60 37.71
CA PHE A 37 -24.10 41.69 38.59
C PHE A 37 -24.38 40.22 38.27
N ALA A 38 -25.66 39.85 38.08
CA ALA A 38 -26.04 38.49 37.74
C ALA A 38 -25.46 38.04 36.39
N MET A 39 -25.49 38.88 35.36
CA MET A 39 -24.90 38.55 34.06
C MET A 39 -23.38 38.35 34.16
N GLU A 40 -22.68 39.23 34.86
CA GLU A 40 -21.22 39.15 34.96
C GLU A 40 -20.78 37.95 35.84
N ALA A 41 -21.53 37.68 36.92
CA ALA A 41 -21.36 36.50 37.76
C ALA A 41 -21.60 35.18 37.01
N LEU A 42 -22.65 35.12 36.18
CA LEU A 42 -22.95 33.94 35.35
C LEU A 42 -21.93 33.77 34.23
N SER A 43 -21.48 34.86 33.59
CA SER A 43 -20.42 34.84 32.58
C SER A 43 -19.12 34.27 33.15
N LEU A 44 -18.72 34.73 34.34
CA LEU A 44 -17.54 34.19 35.01
C LEU A 44 -17.72 32.72 35.41
N SER A 45 -18.91 32.35 35.89
CA SER A 45 -19.21 30.95 36.24
C SER A 45 -19.04 30.02 35.04
N SER A 46 -19.48 30.45 33.84
CA SER A 46 -19.25 29.70 32.61
C SER A 46 -17.76 29.54 32.28
N LEU A 47 -16.97 30.61 32.43
CA LEU A 47 -15.52 30.55 32.19
C LEU A 47 -14.78 29.66 33.19
N LEU A 48 -15.17 29.72 34.46
CA LEU A 48 -14.62 28.87 35.52
C LEU A 48 -14.97 27.39 35.30
N LEU A 49 -16.18 27.08 34.81
CA LEU A 49 -16.57 25.73 34.44
C LEU A 49 -15.76 25.20 33.25
N ASN A 50 -15.56 26.02 32.21
CA ASN A 50 -14.71 25.65 31.08
C ASN A 50 -13.26 25.39 31.51
N LEU A 51 -12.71 26.26 32.36
CA LEU A 51 -11.37 26.07 32.91
C LEU A 51 -11.28 24.78 33.74
N ARG A 52 -12.30 24.47 34.56
CA ARG A 52 -12.35 23.21 35.32
C ARG A 52 -12.32 22.00 34.40
N TYR A 53 -13.16 21.99 33.36
CA TYR A 53 -13.23 20.86 32.41
C TYR A 53 -11.86 20.63 31.74
N GLN A 54 -11.16 21.69 31.34
CA GLN A 54 -9.81 21.57 30.78
C GLN A 54 -8.79 21.04 31.79
N ILE A 55 -8.85 21.47 33.06
CA ILE A 55 -7.94 20.96 34.10
C ILE A 55 -8.18 19.46 34.35
N GLU A 56 -9.45 19.03 34.34
CA GLU A 56 -9.85 17.63 34.52
C GLU A 56 -9.43 16.77 33.31
N ASP A 57 -9.48 17.31 32.08
CA ASP A 57 -9.04 16.62 30.86
C ASP A 57 -7.50 16.47 30.79
N GLU A 58 -6.75 17.55 31.10
CA GLU A 58 -5.29 17.53 31.11
C GLU A 58 -4.68 16.66 32.22
N THR A 59 -5.41 16.42 33.32
CA THR A 59 -4.93 15.49 34.35
C THR A 59 -4.96 14.03 33.87
N CYS A 60 -5.72 13.72 32.81
CA CYS A 60 -5.68 12.43 32.12
C CYS A 60 -4.58 12.35 31.06
N GLU A 61 -4.34 13.42 30.29
CA GLU A 61 -3.30 13.50 29.27
C GLU A 61 -2.14 14.39 29.76
N LYS A 62 -1.06 13.78 30.28
CA LYS A 62 0.15 14.45 30.83
C LYS A 62 0.93 15.28 29.79
N SER A 63 0.32 16.26 29.14
CA SER A 63 0.83 16.87 27.92
C SER A 63 1.22 18.34 28.06
N ASN A 64 0.78 19.06 29.10
CA ASN A 64 0.81 20.53 29.07
C ASN A 64 1.34 21.21 30.35
N GLU A 65 2.52 20.78 30.82
CA GLU A 65 3.14 21.26 32.08
C GLU A 65 3.23 22.79 32.22
N ALA A 66 3.51 23.51 31.13
CA ALA A 66 3.61 24.98 31.15
C ALA A 66 2.24 25.68 31.24
N TRP A 67 1.16 25.12 30.69
CA TRP A 67 -0.19 25.67 30.89
C TRP A 67 -0.67 25.38 32.31
N THR A 68 -0.48 24.13 32.77
CA THR A 68 -0.84 23.71 34.12
C THR A 68 -0.14 24.61 35.15
N ARG A 69 1.11 25.01 34.90
CA ARG A 69 1.83 25.98 35.72
C ARG A 69 1.13 27.35 35.77
N GLN A 70 0.71 27.91 34.64
CA GLN A 70 0.04 29.21 34.60
C GLN A 70 -1.35 29.16 35.24
N VAL A 71 -2.11 28.10 35.01
CA VAL A 71 -3.43 27.89 35.63
C VAL A 71 -3.29 27.72 37.14
N THR A 72 -2.23 27.05 37.60
CA THR A 72 -1.92 26.92 39.03
C THR A 72 -1.63 28.27 39.69
N LEU A 73 -1.06 29.25 38.97
CA LEU A 73 -0.85 30.61 39.49
C LEU A 73 -2.16 31.33 39.81
N LEU A 74 -3.26 31.00 39.12
CA LEU A 74 -4.58 31.59 39.39
C LEU A 74 -5.14 31.13 40.75
N GLY A 75 -4.82 29.90 41.13
CA GLY A 75 -5.36 29.25 42.34
C GLY A 75 -4.48 29.37 43.59
N LEU A 76 -3.26 29.90 43.50
CA LEU A 76 -2.34 30.01 44.64
C LEU A 76 -3.01 30.62 45.89
N PRO A 77 -2.54 30.27 47.11
CA PRO A 77 -2.97 30.97 48.31
C PRO A 77 -2.72 32.47 48.15
N ASP A 78 -3.71 33.30 48.47
CA ASP A 78 -3.67 34.76 48.20
C ASP A 78 -3.57 35.11 46.69
N GLY A 79 -3.97 34.18 45.82
CA GLY A 79 -4.00 34.33 44.38
C GLY A 79 -5.28 35.00 43.86
N PRO A 80 -5.43 35.19 42.54
CA PRO A 80 -6.60 35.81 41.93
C PRO A 80 -7.94 35.13 42.29
N LEU A 81 -7.99 33.79 42.30
CA LEU A 81 -9.19 33.03 42.65
C LEU A 81 -9.51 33.17 44.14
N ASP A 82 -8.50 33.11 45.01
CA ASP A 82 -8.66 33.27 46.45
C ASP A 82 -9.15 34.67 46.80
N HIS A 83 -8.56 35.71 46.22
CA HIS A 83 -9.00 37.10 46.38
C HIS A 83 -10.45 37.32 45.94
N TYR A 84 -10.88 36.62 44.90
CA TYR A 84 -12.26 36.68 44.41
C TYR A 84 -13.21 35.96 45.36
N ARG A 85 -12.86 34.74 45.79
CA ARG A 85 -13.61 33.96 46.78
C ARG A 85 -13.84 34.77 48.06
N HIS A 86 -12.79 35.33 48.64
CA HIS A 86 -12.90 36.16 49.85
C HIS A 86 -13.78 37.40 49.64
N ALA A 87 -13.76 38.00 48.43
CA ALA A 87 -14.64 39.13 48.11
C ALA A 87 -16.12 38.72 48.12
N LEU A 88 -16.42 37.57 47.50
CA LEU A 88 -17.77 37.03 47.44
C LEU A 88 -18.26 36.57 48.81
N GLU A 89 -17.42 35.91 49.61
CA GLU A 89 -17.76 35.49 50.96
C GLU A 89 -18.00 36.69 51.88
N LYS A 90 -17.17 37.74 51.78
CA LYS A 90 -17.38 38.99 52.52
C LYS A 90 -18.73 39.63 52.15
N LEU A 91 -19.08 39.64 50.87
CA LEU A 91 -20.39 40.10 50.42
C LEU A 91 -21.50 39.22 51.00
N GLN A 92 -21.38 37.89 50.87
CA GLN A 92 -22.34 36.91 51.36
C GLN A 92 -22.59 37.05 52.87
N VAL A 93 -21.55 37.18 53.69
CA VAL A 93 -21.66 37.37 55.14
C VAL A 93 -22.37 38.67 55.47
N LYS A 94 -22.15 39.75 54.71
CA LYS A 94 -22.91 41.00 54.87
C LYS A 94 -24.39 40.83 54.51
N ILE A 95 -24.72 40.03 53.48
CA ILE A 95 -26.12 39.71 53.14
C ILE A 95 -26.77 38.86 54.25
N VAL A 96 -26.06 37.84 54.74
CA VAL A 96 -26.60 36.88 55.72
C VAL A 96 -26.64 37.43 57.14
N SER A 97 -25.64 38.21 57.57
CA SER A 97 -25.63 38.89 58.88
C SER A 97 -26.68 40.00 58.97
N GLY A 98 -27.19 40.47 57.83
CA GLY A 98 -28.36 41.34 57.74
C GLY A 98 -29.68 40.66 58.15
N LYS A 99 -29.70 39.33 58.36
CA LYS A 99 -30.89 38.57 58.82
C LYS A 99 -31.42 38.98 60.19
N GLY A 100 -30.71 39.81 60.95
CA GLY A 100 -31.23 40.46 62.17
C GLY A 100 -32.11 41.69 61.92
N LEU A 101 -32.12 42.24 60.70
CA LEU A 101 -32.90 43.42 60.32
C LEU A 101 -33.79 43.10 59.12
N VAL A 102 -34.89 42.41 59.39
CA VAL A 102 -35.96 42.06 58.45
C VAL A 102 -36.61 43.30 57.77
N LYS A 103 -36.17 44.54 58.02
CA LYS A 103 -36.78 45.77 57.45
C LYS A 103 -35.79 46.91 57.25
N ILE A 104 -34.63 46.68 56.62
CA ILE A 104 -33.93 47.78 55.94
C ILE A 104 -34.45 47.78 54.51
N GLY A 105 -35.21 48.80 54.11
CA GLY A 105 -35.84 48.86 52.79
C GLY A 105 -34.84 48.65 51.65
N ASP A 106 -35.27 48.00 50.58
CA ASP A 106 -34.46 47.58 49.42
C ASP A 106 -33.56 48.71 48.85
N ALA A 107 -33.96 49.98 49.00
CA ALA A 107 -33.17 51.15 48.61
C ALA A 107 -31.96 51.46 49.51
N LEU A 108 -32.03 51.15 50.81
CA LEU A 108 -30.92 51.30 51.77
C LEU A 108 -29.91 50.16 51.62
N TRP A 109 -30.38 48.94 51.39
CA TRP A 109 -29.53 47.80 51.02
C TRP A 109 -28.60 48.15 49.85
N TRP A 110 -29.17 48.78 48.82
CA TRP A 110 -28.43 49.23 47.64
C TRP A 110 -27.44 50.37 47.95
N ARG A 111 -27.82 51.34 48.79
CA ARG A 111 -26.95 52.46 49.18
C ARG A 111 -25.69 52.03 49.94
N PHE A 112 -25.75 50.94 50.71
CA PHE A 112 -24.61 50.46 51.51
C PHE A 112 -23.70 49.45 50.78
N THR A 113 -24.15 48.88 49.65
CA THR A 113 -23.42 47.81 48.94
C THR A 113 -22.88 48.22 47.57
N LYS A 114 -23.25 49.41 47.05
CA LYS A 114 -22.85 49.88 45.71
C LYS A 114 -21.33 49.87 45.47
N GLU A 115 -20.53 50.32 46.44
CA GLU A 115 -19.07 50.33 46.33
C GLU A 115 -18.48 48.92 46.33
N GLU A 116 -19.06 48.00 47.11
CA GLU A 116 -18.61 46.61 47.19
C GLU A 116 -18.98 45.83 45.92
N VAL A 117 -20.20 46.03 45.40
CA VAL A 117 -20.65 45.46 44.12
C VAL A 117 -19.78 45.99 42.97
N ALA A 118 -19.45 47.28 42.95
CA ALA A 118 -18.52 47.85 41.96
C ALA A 118 -17.11 47.24 42.07
N GLY A 119 -16.60 47.04 43.29
CA GLY A 119 -15.32 46.38 43.54
C GLY A 119 -15.31 44.91 43.10
N ILE A 120 -16.43 44.19 43.27
CA ILE A 120 -16.58 42.81 42.81
C ILE A 120 -16.66 42.74 41.28
N LEU A 121 -17.43 43.63 40.64
CA LEU A 121 -17.49 43.71 39.17
C LEU A 121 -16.10 43.93 38.55
N LEU A 122 -15.30 44.84 39.12
CA LEU A 122 -13.90 45.04 38.67
C LEU A 122 -13.04 43.78 38.81
N ARG A 123 -13.24 43.02 39.89
CA ARG A 123 -12.53 41.75 40.09
C ARG A 123 -12.99 40.67 39.11
N ILE A 124 -14.28 40.63 38.76
CA ILE A 124 -14.79 39.70 37.75
C ILE A 124 -14.16 39.99 36.39
N GLU A 125 -14.13 41.24 35.95
CA GLU A 125 -13.53 41.63 34.67
C GLU A 125 -12.04 41.25 34.59
N ARG A 126 -11.30 41.49 35.67
CA ARG A 126 -9.89 41.10 35.76
C ARG A 126 -9.72 39.57 35.70
N LEU A 127 -10.55 38.82 36.43
CA LEU A 127 -10.46 37.36 36.47
C LEU A 127 -10.88 36.73 35.13
N LYS A 128 -11.93 37.26 34.50
CA LYS A 128 -12.38 36.90 33.16
C LYS A 128 -11.28 37.06 32.12
N SER A 129 -10.58 38.19 32.14
CA SER A 129 -9.43 38.43 31.28
C SER A 129 -8.32 37.39 31.49
N LEU A 130 -7.97 37.08 32.75
CA LEU A 130 -6.94 36.10 33.08
C LEU A 130 -7.32 34.67 32.66
N ILE A 131 -8.57 34.26 32.90
CA ILE A 131 -9.06 32.94 32.47
C ILE A 131 -9.05 32.85 30.95
N GLN A 132 -9.50 33.90 30.26
CA GLN A 132 -9.53 33.90 28.79
C GLN A 132 -8.14 33.80 28.17
N ILE A 133 -7.12 34.43 28.77
CA ILE A 133 -5.71 34.24 28.38
C ILE A 133 -5.28 32.80 28.59
N ALA A 134 -5.62 32.19 29.74
CA ALA A 134 -5.29 30.79 30.01
C ALA A 134 -5.94 29.85 28.97
N LEU A 135 -7.22 30.06 28.65
CA LEU A 135 -7.94 29.30 27.62
C LEU A 135 -7.33 29.48 26.22
N GLN A 136 -6.88 30.70 25.87
CA GLN A 136 -6.27 30.99 24.57
C GLN A 136 -4.85 30.41 24.42
N MET A 137 -4.14 30.18 25.53
CA MET A 137 -2.77 29.66 25.50
C MET A 137 -2.71 28.23 24.95
N ASP A 138 -3.77 27.43 25.10
CA ASP A 138 -3.86 26.10 24.49
C ASP A 138 -3.98 26.16 22.97
N HIS A 139 -4.81 27.07 22.44
CA HIS A 139 -4.91 27.27 21.00
C HIS A 139 -3.56 27.66 20.39
N PHE A 140 -2.80 28.52 21.06
CA PHE A 140 -1.46 28.90 20.62
C PHE A 140 -0.50 27.70 20.60
N LYS A 141 -0.52 26.85 21.64
CA LYS A 141 0.32 25.65 21.71
C LYS A 141 -0.08 24.59 20.70
N LEU A 142 -1.37 24.33 20.52
CA LEU A 142 -1.86 23.44 19.46
C LEU A 142 -1.35 23.93 18.10
N SER A 143 -1.43 25.24 17.84
CA SER A 143 -0.88 25.82 16.61
C SER A 143 0.64 25.63 16.49
N GLN A 144 1.38 25.70 17.60
CA GLN A 144 2.83 25.43 17.60
C GLN A 144 3.13 23.95 17.33
N ALA A 145 2.39 23.04 17.95
CA ALA A 145 2.53 21.60 17.73
C ALA A 145 2.24 21.22 16.27
N ILE A 146 1.15 21.75 15.71
CA ILE A 146 0.82 21.59 14.28
C ILE A 146 1.98 22.08 13.41
N LYS A 147 2.55 23.26 13.71
CA LYS A 147 3.69 23.79 12.96
C LYS A 147 4.90 22.85 13.04
N THR A 148 5.26 22.37 14.22
CA THR A 148 6.37 21.44 14.40
C THR A 148 6.15 20.15 13.59
N SER A 149 4.94 19.56 13.66
CA SER A 149 4.61 18.37 12.87
C SER A 149 4.65 18.63 11.36
N LEU A 150 4.27 19.83 10.90
CA LEU A 150 4.39 20.22 9.50
C LEU A 150 5.85 20.33 9.06
N ASP A 151 6.72 20.88 9.89
CA ASP A 151 8.16 20.99 9.62
C ASP A 151 8.79 19.58 9.54
N GLU A 152 8.43 18.66 10.43
CA GLU A 152 8.85 17.25 10.38
C GLU A 152 8.37 16.53 9.11
N ILE A 153 7.12 16.73 8.71
CA ILE A 153 6.57 16.16 7.46
C ILE A 153 7.35 16.69 6.26
N TYR A 154 7.66 17.98 6.24
CA TYR A 154 8.42 18.60 5.15
C TYR A 154 9.82 18.01 5.03
N ASP A 155 10.52 17.82 6.15
CA ASP A 155 11.86 17.21 6.16
C ASP A 155 11.83 15.72 5.79
N ASN A 156 10.83 14.97 6.27
CA ASN A 156 10.59 13.59 5.82
C ASN A 156 10.33 13.53 4.31
N GLY A 157 9.57 14.49 3.77
CA GLY A 157 9.33 14.62 2.34
C GLY A 157 10.61 14.84 1.53
N LYS A 158 11.57 15.61 2.07
CA LYS A 158 12.91 15.72 1.46
C LYS A 158 13.67 14.41 1.50
N GLY A 159 13.64 13.70 2.63
CA GLY A 159 14.27 12.38 2.79
C GLY A 159 13.76 11.38 1.74
N ILE A 160 12.44 11.24 1.63
CA ILE A 160 11.79 10.38 0.62
C ILE A 160 12.22 10.76 -0.79
N LYS A 161 12.34 12.05 -1.10
CA LYS A 161 12.79 12.50 -2.43
C LYS A 161 14.22 12.05 -2.74
N ILE A 162 15.10 12.04 -1.74
CA ILE A 162 16.48 11.55 -1.88
C ILE A 162 16.48 10.02 -2.08
N ASP A 163 15.74 9.28 -1.25
CA ASP A 163 15.63 7.81 -1.37
C ASP A 163 15.08 7.40 -2.74
N LEU A 164 14.08 8.14 -3.24
CA LEU A 164 13.53 7.92 -4.58
C LEU A 164 14.55 8.17 -5.69
N ALA A 165 15.44 9.15 -5.51
CA ALA A 165 16.54 9.39 -6.46
C ALA A 165 17.53 8.22 -6.47
N VAL A 166 17.82 7.62 -5.30
CA VAL A 166 18.67 6.43 -5.19
C VAL A 166 18.01 5.22 -5.86
N VAL A 167 16.73 4.97 -5.61
CA VAL A 167 16.01 3.88 -6.28
C VAL A 167 16.02 4.09 -7.80
N ARG A 168 15.77 5.31 -8.27
CA ARG A 168 15.79 5.64 -9.69
C ARG A 168 17.16 5.41 -10.33
N SER A 169 18.26 5.65 -9.61
CA SER A 169 19.61 5.42 -10.14
C SER A 169 19.98 3.93 -10.22
N GLN A 170 19.37 3.07 -9.41
CA GLN A 170 19.61 1.63 -9.40
C GLN A 170 18.81 0.85 -10.47
N ILE A 171 17.65 1.37 -10.89
CA ILE A 171 16.77 0.72 -11.88
C ILE A 171 17.53 0.25 -13.15
N PRO A 172 18.40 1.06 -13.79
CA PRO A 172 19.10 0.64 -15.00
C PRO A 172 20.05 -0.55 -14.78
N ALA A 173 20.72 -0.62 -13.63
CA ALA A 173 21.62 -1.74 -13.32
C ALA A 173 20.85 -3.05 -13.12
N ILE A 174 19.69 -2.97 -12.45
CA ILE A 174 18.79 -4.12 -12.30
C ILE A 174 18.25 -4.55 -13.67
N GLN A 175 17.79 -3.62 -14.49
CA GLN A 175 17.32 -3.93 -15.85
C GLN A 175 18.40 -4.57 -16.70
N GLY A 176 19.65 -4.07 -16.65
CA GLY A 176 20.78 -4.67 -17.34
C GLY A 176 21.09 -6.10 -16.86
N SER A 177 21.01 -6.33 -15.55
CA SER A 177 21.24 -7.66 -14.97
C SER A 177 20.14 -8.66 -15.38
N VAL A 178 18.88 -8.22 -15.40
CA VAL A 178 17.75 -9.02 -15.90
C VAL A 178 17.92 -9.35 -17.37
N GLY A 179 18.37 -8.40 -18.20
CA GLY A 179 18.69 -8.65 -19.61
C GLY A 179 19.74 -9.74 -19.79
N ALA A 180 20.87 -9.64 -19.06
CA ALA A 180 21.94 -10.64 -19.12
C ALA A 180 21.48 -12.05 -18.68
N ILE A 181 20.60 -12.12 -17.68
CA ILE A 181 19.99 -13.39 -17.25
C ILE A 181 19.09 -13.94 -18.36
N GLN A 182 18.27 -13.11 -18.98
CA GLN A 182 17.38 -13.53 -20.06
C GLN A 182 18.17 -14.09 -21.25
N ASP A 183 19.27 -13.44 -21.65
CA ASP A 183 20.16 -13.92 -22.71
C ASP A 183 20.79 -15.27 -22.34
N SER A 184 21.27 -15.41 -21.10
CA SER A 184 21.85 -16.66 -20.60
C SER A 184 20.84 -17.80 -20.57
N VAL A 185 19.59 -17.53 -20.16
CA VAL A 185 18.49 -18.50 -20.19
C VAL A 185 18.17 -18.91 -21.63
N GLY A 186 18.18 -17.98 -22.58
CA GLY A 186 18.03 -18.28 -24.01
C GLY A 186 19.10 -19.26 -24.50
N ALA A 187 20.37 -18.97 -24.22
CA ALA A 187 21.47 -19.85 -24.61
C ALA A 187 21.41 -21.23 -23.94
N LEU A 188 20.98 -21.29 -22.67
CA LEU A 188 20.78 -22.56 -21.97
C LEU A 188 19.65 -23.39 -22.60
N GLN A 189 18.55 -22.75 -23.01
CA GLN A 189 17.44 -23.46 -23.67
C GLN A 189 17.91 -24.12 -24.96
N GLU A 190 18.67 -23.41 -25.80
CA GLU A 190 19.24 -23.97 -27.04
C GLU A 190 20.15 -25.17 -26.76
N SER A 191 21.00 -25.07 -25.72
CA SER A 191 21.89 -26.15 -25.31
C SER A 191 21.10 -27.37 -24.82
N VAL A 192 20.04 -27.16 -24.03
CA VAL A 192 19.15 -28.23 -23.54
C VAL A 192 18.46 -28.93 -24.71
N ASP A 193 17.95 -28.17 -25.68
CA ASP A 193 17.29 -28.74 -26.87
C ASP A 193 18.27 -29.58 -27.70
N ALA A 194 19.51 -29.11 -27.88
CA ALA A 194 20.56 -29.86 -28.56
C ALA A 194 20.91 -31.17 -27.83
N VAL A 195 21.03 -31.13 -26.49
CA VAL A 195 21.30 -32.33 -25.67
C VAL A 195 20.14 -33.32 -25.75
N GLN A 196 18.90 -32.84 -25.75
CA GLN A 196 17.72 -33.69 -25.85
C GLN A 196 17.64 -34.38 -27.22
N GLN A 197 17.87 -33.64 -28.31
CA GLN A 197 17.94 -34.21 -29.65
C GLN A 197 19.04 -35.28 -29.76
N GLU A 198 20.23 -35.00 -29.23
CA GLU A 198 21.34 -35.95 -29.24
C GLU A 198 21.03 -37.21 -28.41
N ARG A 199 20.32 -37.06 -27.29
CA ARG A 199 19.86 -38.18 -26.47
C ARG A 199 18.85 -39.04 -27.22
N ASP A 200 17.87 -38.42 -27.87
CA ASP A 200 16.85 -39.14 -28.62
C ASP A 200 17.44 -39.83 -29.86
N ARG A 201 18.41 -39.18 -30.53
CA ARG A 201 19.21 -39.80 -31.59
C ARG A 201 19.95 -41.05 -31.08
N LYS A 202 20.61 -40.98 -29.93
CA LYS A 202 21.31 -42.12 -29.32
C LYS A 202 20.35 -43.25 -28.95
N LYS A 203 19.20 -42.94 -28.34
CA LYS A 203 18.15 -43.95 -28.06
C LYS A 203 17.70 -44.65 -29.33
N ASN A 204 17.38 -43.87 -30.38
CA ASN A 204 16.94 -44.42 -31.66
C ASN A 204 18.00 -45.34 -32.28
N GLN A 205 19.29 -44.98 -32.19
CA GLN A 205 20.38 -45.84 -32.64
C GLN A 205 20.46 -47.18 -31.89
N VAL A 206 20.26 -47.16 -30.57
CA VAL A 206 20.21 -48.40 -29.77
C VAL A 206 19.02 -49.26 -30.17
N PHE A 207 17.82 -48.66 -30.35
CA PHE A 207 16.64 -49.39 -30.80
C PHE A 207 16.84 -50.03 -32.18
N VAL A 208 17.37 -49.29 -33.16
CA VAL A 208 17.64 -49.81 -34.50
C VAL A 208 18.60 -51.01 -34.43
N LYS A 209 19.68 -50.91 -33.63
CA LYS A 209 20.64 -52.00 -33.43
C LYS A 209 20.02 -53.22 -32.72
N TRP A 210 19.08 -53.01 -31.81
CA TRP A 210 18.35 -54.10 -31.14
C TRP A 210 17.41 -54.84 -32.10
N ILE A 211 16.68 -54.13 -32.97
CA ILE A 211 15.75 -54.72 -33.94
C ILE A 211 16.51 -55.56 -34.98
N SER A 212 17.69 -55.10 -35.43
CA SER A 212 18.50 -55.85 -36.39
C SER A 212 19.98 -55.51 -36.29
N SER A 213 20.83 -56.53 -36.37
CA SER A 213 22.29 -56.37 -36.52
C SER A 213 22.71 -56.05 -37.96
N ALA A 214 21.76 -56.04 -38.91
CA ALA A 214 22.05 -55.77 -40.31
C ALA A 214 22.50 -54.31 -40.50
N ASN A 215 23.64 -54.14 -41.17
CA ASN A 215 24.08 -52.83 -41.62
C ASN A 215 23.37 -52.49 -42.94
N TYR A 216 22.13 -52.00 -42.83
CA TYR A 216 21.32 -51.63 -44.00
C TYR A 216 21.96 -50.55 -44.85
N VAL A 217 22.81 -49.68 -44.29
CA VAL A 217 23.55 -48.66 -45.06
C VAL A 217 24.57 -49.34 -45.98
N SER A 218 25.33 -50.31 -45.47
CA SER A 218 26.27 -51.08 -46.30
C SER A 218 25.55 -51.94 -47.32
N GLN A 219 24.49 -52.65 -46.92
CA GLN A 219 23.69 -53.46 -47.86
C GLN A 219 23.10 -52.60 -48.99
N GLN A 220 22.56 -51.43 -48.65
CA GLN A 220 22.05 -50.47 -49.62
C GLN A 220 23.15 -50.00 -50.58
N SER A 221 24.31 -49.61 -50.05
CA SER A 221 25.46 -49.21 -50.88
C SER A 221 25.92 -50.34 -51.79
N ASP A 222 25.99 -51.57 -51.28
CA ASP A 222 26.39 -52.74 -52.04
C ASP A 222 25.38 -53.05 -53.16
N PHE A 223 24.06 -53.02 -52.87
CA PHE A 223 23.02 -53.20 -53.88
C PHE A 223 23.10 -52.15 -54.98
N ILE A 224 23.27 -50.87 -54.61
CA ILE A 224 23.40 -49.78 -55.59
C ILE A 224 24.71 -49.88 -56.39
N SER A 225 25.82 -50.32 -55.78
CA SER A 225 27.10 -50.48 -56.47
C SER A 225 27.07 -51.59 -57.54
N ARG A 226 26.25 -52.61 -57.33
CA ARG A 226 26.07 -53.76 -58.24
C ARG A 226 24.98 -53.53 -59.27
N ARG A 227 24.30 -52.39 -59.22
CA ARG A 227 23.23 -52.03 -60.15
C ARG A 227 23.82 -51.69 -61.50
N GLU A 228 23.35 -52.35 -62.55
CA GLU A 228 23.64 -51.95 -63.93
C GLU A 228 22.92 -50.63 -64.28
N PRO A 229 23.59 -49.67 -64.94
CA PRO A 229 22.99 -48.41 -65.36
C PRO A 229 21.68 -48.61 -66.14
N GLY A 230 20.68 -47.77 -65.86
CA GLY A 230 19.34 -47.86 -66.48
C GLY A 230 18.38 -48.88 -65.83
N THR A 231 18.89 -49.80 -65.00
CA THR A 231 18.03 -50.75 -64.26
C THR A 231 17.07 -50.01 -63.33
N GLY A 232 15.80 -50.37 -63.34
CA GLY A 232 14.74 -49.81 -62.47
C GLY A 232 14.24 -48.42 -62.88
N GLN A 233 14.72 -47.86 -64.00
CA GLN A 233 14.24 -46.56 -64.48
C GLN A 233 12.76 -46.60 -64.87
N TRP A 234 12.32 -47.70 -65.49
CA TRP A 234 10.91 -47.96 -65.83
C TRP A 234 9.96 -47.85 -64.61
N PHE A 235 10.46 -48.14 -63.40
CA PHE A 235 9.69 -48.05 -62.17
C PHE A 235 9.65 -46.61 -61.65
N LEU A 236 10.80 -45.91 -61.65
CA LEU A 236 10.87 -44.51 -61.22
C LEU A 236 10.06 -43.57 -62.12
N ASP A 237 9.97 -43.90 -63.41
CA ASP A 237 9.18 -43.13 -64.39
C ASP A 237 7.69 -43.55 -64.41
N SER A 238 7.30 -44.54 -63.60
CA SER A 238 5.93 -45.04 -63.59
C SER A 238 4.95 -44.01 -63.02
N PRO A 239 3.72 -43.87 -63.57
CA PRO A 239 2.68 -43.03 -62.99
C PRO A 239 2.35 -43.40 -61.54
N GLU A 240 2.41 -44.68 -61.20
CA GLU A 240 2.12 -45.22 -59.88
C GLU A 240 3.14 -44.75 -58.84
N PHE A 241 4.43 -44.78 -59.19
CA PHE A 241 5.50 -44.28 -58.33
C PHE A 241 5.39 -42.77 -58.10
N ASN A 242 5.20 -42.01 -59.18
CA ASN A 242 5.08 -40.55 -59.09
C ASN A 242 3.87 -40.11 -58.25
N LYS A 243 2.73 -40.80 -58.41
CA LYS A 243 1.56 -40.56 -57.58
C LYS A 243 1.84 -40.85 -56.10
N TRP A 244 2.53 -41.95 -55.80
CA TRP A 244 2.92 -42.29 -54.44
C TRP A 244 3.85 -41.26 -53.81
N THR A 245 4.77 -40.67 -54.57
CA THR A 245 5.67 -39.63 -54.06
C THR A 245 5.01 -38.27 -53.85
N ASP A 246 3.97 -37.94 -54.63
CA ASP A 246 3.31 -36.63 -54.56
C ASP A 246 2.24 -36.56 -53.44
N GLU A 247 1.65 -37.69 -53.05
CA GLU A 247 0.60 -37.76 -52.04
C GLU A 247 1.15 -38.17 -50.66
N PRO A 248 0.90 -37.42 -49.57
CA PRO A 248 1.39 -37.77 -48.24
C PRO A 248 0.72 -39.04 -47.69
N SER A 249 1.49 -39.85 -46.97
CA SER A 249 1.02 -41.04 -46.22
C SER A 249 0.40 -42.17 -47.06
N GLN A 250 0.84 -42.36 -48.30
CA GLN A 250 0.44 -43.49 -49.15
C GLN A 250 1.41 -44.68 -49.03
N THR A 251 0.91 -45.90 -49.27
CA THR A 251 1.72 -47.14 -49.35
C THR A 251 1.71 -47.66 -50.78
N LEU A 252 2.89 -47.83 -51.38
CA LEU A 252 3.04 -48.43 -52.70
C LEU A 252 3.37 -49.92 -52.58
N PHE A 253 2.42 -50.78 -52.94
CA PHE A 253 2.58 -52.22 -52.91
C PHE A 253 3.08 -52.76 -54.25
N CYS A 254 4.22 -53.47 -54.25
CA CYS A 254 4.88 -53.98 -55.46
C CYS A 254 4.93 -55.51 -55.49
N PRO A 255 3.88 -56.22 -55.96
CA PRO A 255 3.87 -57.68 -55.99
C PRO A 255 4.84 -58.24 -57.05
N GLY A 256 5.40 -59.43 -56.80
CA GLY A 256 6.21 -60.12 -57.81
C GLY A 256 6.71 -61.50 -57.38
N ILE A 257 6.97 -62.37 -58.35
CA ILE A 257 7.52 -63.72 -58.12
C ILE A 257 8.94 -63.68 -57.52
N PRO A 258 9.43 -64.73 -56.84
CA PRO A 258 10.84 -64.82 -56.43
C PRO A 258 11.79 -64.58 -57.62
N GLY A 259 12.87 -63.84 -57.40
CA GLY A 259 13.85 -63.51 -58.44
C GLY A 259 13.50 -62.32 -59.37
N SER A 260 12.29 -61.74 -59.28
CA SER A 260 11.87 -60.59 -60.11
C SER A 260 12.57 -59.24 -59.84
N GLY A 261 13.55 -59.19 -58.93
CA GLY A 261 14.32 -57.97 -58.66
C GLY A 261 13.69 -57.00 -57.64
N LYS A 262 12.66 -57.42 -56.92
CA LYS A 262 11.99 -56.66 -55.83
C LYS A 262 12.96 -55.88 -54.92
N THR A 263 13.91 -56.57 -54.28
CA THR A 263 14.90 -55.95 -53.39
C THR A 263 15.74 -54.86 -54.08
N MET A 264 16.09 -55.06 -55.36
CA MET A 264 16.82 -54.06 -56.14
C MET A 264 15.97 -52.83 -56.43
N VAL A 265 14.68 -53.00 -56.74
CA VAL A 265 13.73 -51.88 -56.94
C VAL A 265 13.55 -51.08 -55.64
N SER A 266 13.44 -51.74 -54.49
CA SER A 266 13.44 -51.06 -53.18
C SER A 266 14.73 -50.28 -52.92
N ALA A 267 15.89 -50.88 -53.19
CA ALA A 267 17.16 -50.17 -53.05
C ALA A 267 17.22 -48.93 -53.96
N ILE A 268 16.83 -49.06 -55.23
CA ILE A 268 16.78 -47.95 -56.19
C ILE A 268 15.83 -46.85 -55.70
N THR A 269 14.68 -47.22 -55.14
CA THR A 269 13.70 -46.29 -54.57
C THR A 269 14.32 -45.48 -53.43
N VAL A 270 14.96 -46.14 -52.47
CA VAL A 270 15.63 -45.49 -51.33
C VAL A 270 16.73 -44.54 -51.79
N ASP A 271 17.54 -44.95 -52.76
CA ASP A 271 18.61 -44.12 -53.33
C ASP A 271 18.06 -42.89 -54.06
N HIS A 272 16.97 -43.05 -54.82
CA HIS A 272 16.30 -41.95 -55.51
C HIS A 272 15.76 -40.92 -54.52
N LEU A 273 14.99 -41.36 -53.51
CA LEU A 273 14.39 -40.48 -52.51
C LEU A 273 15.45 -39.72 -51.70
N ARG A 274 16.54 -40.40 -51.33
CA ARG A 274 17.67 -39.75 -50.64
C ARG A 274 18.28 -38.64 -51.50
N LYS A 275 18.53 -38.89 -52.78
CA LYS A 275 19.06 -37.89 -53.71
C LYS A 275 18.11 -36.70 -53.93
N VAL A 276 16.79 -36.95 -53.95
CA VAL A 276 15.78 -35.89 -54.05
C VAL A 276 15.79 -35.02 -52.79
N ALA A 277 15.83 -35.62 -51.60
CA ALA A 277 15.92 -34.90 -50.33
C ALA A 277 17.22 -34.09 -50.21
N ASP A 278 18.36 -34.67 -50.58
CA ASP A 278 19.66 -33.98 -50.57
C ASP A 278 19.68 -32.77 -51.53
N ARG A 279 19.03 -32.86 -52.70
CA ARG A 279 18.87 -31.74 -53.64
C ARG A 279 17.98 -30.63 -53.09
N ALA A 280 16.92 -30.96 -52.37
CA ALA A 280 16.01 -29.99 -51.76
C ALA A 280 16.68 -29.18 -50.64
N LEU A 281 17.65 -29.77 -49.93
CA LEU A 281 18.42 -29.10 -48.88
C LEU A 281 19.53 -28.17 -49.41
N GLY A 282 19.86 -28.24 -50.70
CA GLY A 282 20.94 -27.47 -51.35
C GLY A 282 20.51 -26.20 -52.09
N HIS A 283 19.25 -25.76 -52.00
CA HIS A 283 18.74 -24.51 -52.60
C HIS A 283 18.15 -23.58 -51.53
N PRO A 284 18.32 -22.24 -51.61
CA PRO A 284 17.67 -21.29 -50.71
C PRO A 284 16.14 -21.31 -50.93
N PRO A 285 15.33 -20.95 -49.91
CA PRO A 285 13.95 -21.42 -49.79
C PRO A 285 13.01 -20.74 -50.79
N GLY A 286 12.78 -21.41 -51.91
CA GLY A 286 11.67 -21.16 -52.83
C GLY A 286 10.73 -22.36 -52.85
N ALA A 287 9.72 -22.34 -51.97
CA ALA A 287 8.49 -23.14 -52.04
C ALA A 287 8.61 -24.59 -52.54
N LYS A 288 8.90 -25.53 -51.62
CA LYS A 288 8.33 -26.91 -51.53
C LYS A 288 8.96 -27.80 -50.44
N ALA A 289 9.75 -27.25 -49.50
CA ALA A 289 10.31 -27.98 -48.37
C ALA A 289 9.35 -28.02 -47.16
N ALA A 290 8.10 -28.44 -47.36
CA ALA A 290 7.12 -28.57 -46.29
C ALA A 290 6.27 -29.84 -46.48
N ASN A 291 6.92 -31.00 -46.45
CA ASN A 291 6.35 -32.30 -46.03
C ASN A 291 7.36 -33.42 -46.22
N MET A 292 8.48 -33.36 -45.50
CA MET A 292 9.22 -34.58 -45.17
C MET A 292 9.36 -34.62 -43.65
N ARG A 293 8.31 -35.11 -42.99
CA ARG A 293 8.37 -35.41 -41.56
C ARG A 293 9.05 -36.77 -41.41
N HIS A 294 9.59 -37.02 -40.22
CA HIS A 294 10.19 -38.30 -39.83
C HIS A 294 9.25 -39.52 -40.03
N SER A 295 7.96 -39.28 -40.32
CA SER A 295 6.93 -40.24 -40.73
C SER A 295 7.03 -40.72 -42.17
N ASP A 296 7.69 -40.00 -43.08
CA ASP A 296 7.71 -40.36 -44.51
C ASP A 296 8.71 -41.49 -44.83
N LEU A 297 9.63 -41.78 -43.90
CA LEU A 297 10.47 -42.98 -43.93
C LEU A 297 9.77 -44.23 -43.37
N HIS A 298 8.62 -44.09 -42.69
CA HIS A 298 7.86 -45.24 -42.20
C HIS A 298 7.18 -46.03 -43.34
N GLY A 299 6.95 -45.42 -44.51
CA GLY A 299 6.34 -46.08 -45.66
C GLY A 299 7.27 -47.01 -46.45
N VAL A 300 8.59 -46.93 -46.25
CA VAL A 300 9.55 -47.79 -46.96
C VAL A 300 9.65 -49.19 -46.31
N ALA A 301 9.15 -49.35 -45.09
CA ALA A 301 9.22 -50.62 -44.35
C ALA A 301 8.31 -51.72 -44.90
N GLN A 302 7.42 -51.43 -45.85
CA GLN A 302 6.56 -52.42 -46.51
C GLN A 302 6.39 -52.12 -48.00
N ILE A 303 7.50 -52.16 -48.75
CA ILE A 303 7.41 -52.25 -50.22
C ILE A 303 7.24 -53.70 -50.70
N PHE A 304 7.31 -54.72 -49.82
CA PHE A 304 7.03 -56.12 -50.16
C PHE A 304 6.32 -56.88 -49.04
#